data_AF-A0AAV3EK68-F1
#
_entry.id   AF-A0AAV3EK68-F1
#
_cell.length_a   1.000
_cell.length_b   1.000
_cell.length_c   1.000
_cell.angle_alpha   90.00
_cell.angle_beta   90.00
_cell.angle_gamma   90.00
#
_symmetry.space_group_name_H-M   'P 1'
#
loop_
_entity.id
_entity.type
_entity.pdbx_description
1 polymer ?
#
loop_
_entity_poly.entity_id
_entity_poly.type
_entity_poly.pdbx_seq_one_letter_code
_entity_poly.pdbx_strand_id
1 'polypeptide(L)'
;MPHSNVNEDWCKETTIAFMKVKKPVMFDPNDNEKQARLFFSLSIRDNDEHVKNLQDLMEILENEELISDLLEADNEHMFRKIVDKYK
;
A
#
# COMPACT_ATOMS: atom_id res chain seq x y z
N MET A 1 -4.37 -5.54 -1.38
CA MET A 1 -3.45 -5.45 -0.23
C MET A 1 -2.92 -6.83 0.11
N PRO A 2 -1.71 -7.20 -0.34
CA PRO A 2 -1.07 -8.42 0.12
C PRO A 2 -0.75 -8.30 1.62
N HIS A 3 -1.19 -9.24 2.44
CA HIS A 3 -0.91 -9.23 3.89
C HIS A 3 -0.71 -10.65 4.41
N SER A 4 0.06 -10.79 5.49
CA SER A 4 0.23 -12.05 6.21
C SER A 4 -0.97 -12.36 7.10
N ASN A 5 -1.11 -13.62 7.52
CA ASN A 5 -1.94 -13.92 8.68
C ASN A 5 -1.27 -13.33 9.94
N VAL A 6 -2.09 -13.02 10.95
CA VAL A 6 -1.63 -12.53 12.25
C VAL A 6 -0.92 -13.66 13.02
N ASN A 7 0.15 -13.33 13.75
CA ASN A 7 0.85 -14.23 14.69
C ASN A 7 1.58 -15.41 14.06
N GLU A 8 2.10 -15.26 12.84
CA GLU A 8 3.07 -16.23 12.34
C GLU A 8 4.48 -15.89 12.86
N ASP A 9 5.19 -16.89 13.40
CA ASP A 9 6.49 -16.73 14.08
C ASP A 9 7.60 -16.07 13.22
N TRP A 10 7.40 -15.99 11.90
CA TRP A 10 8.32 -15.34 10.98
C TRP A 10 8.10 -13.83 10.83
N CYS A 11 6.95 -13.29 11.28
CA CYS A 11 6.68 -11.86 11.28
C CYS A 11 7.35 -11.19 12.49
N LYS A 12 8.54 -10.62 12.26
CA LYS A 12 9.35 -10.02 13.33
C LYS A 12 8.84 -8.67 13.78
N GLU A 13 8.25 -7.89 12.89
CA GLU A 13 7.84 -6.51 13.15
C GLU A 13 6.56 -6.18 12.37
N THR A 14 5.75 -5.29 12.93
CA THR A 14 4.62 -4.71 12.23
C THR A 14 5.16 -3.66 11.25
N THR A 15 4.84 -3.78 9.96
CA THR A 15 5.42 -2.91 8.91
C THR A 15 4.49 -2.80 7.71
N ILE A 16 4.48 -1.62 7.06
CA ILE A 16 3.87 -1.41 5.76
C ILE A 16 4.96 -1.14 4.72
N ALA A 17 4.91 -1.85 3.60
CA ALA A 17 5.73 -1.59 2.43
C ALA A 17 4.85 -1.04 1.29
N PHE A 18 5.33 0.02 0.63
CA PHE A 18 4.70 0.58 -0.55
C PHE A 18 5.48 0.21 -1.81
N MET A 19 4.76 -0.19 -2.85
CA MET A 19 5.31 -0.48 -4.16
C MET A 19 4.39 0.05 -5.26
N LYS A 20 5.01 0.61 -6.30
CA LYS A 20 4.35 0.95 -7.57
C LYS A 20 4.95 0.17 -8.72
N VAL A 21 4.09 -0.30 -9.62
CA VAL A 21 4.48 -0.83 -10.93
C VAL A 21 4.10 0.14 -12.05
N LYS A 22 4.96 0.25 -13.07
CA LYS A 22 4.69 1.11 -14.23
C LYS A 22 3.50 0.60 -15.04
N LYS A 23 3.46 -0.71 -15.30
CA LYS A 23 2.36 -1.40 -15.98
C LYS A 23 1.45 -2.08 -14.95
N PRO A 24 0.12 -2.02 -15.09
CA PRO A 24 -0.80 -2.71 -14.20
C PRO A 24 -0.50 -4.21 -14.13
N VAL A 25 -0.64 -4.78 -12.92
CA VAL A 25 -0.73 -6.21 -12.72
C VAL A 25 -2.19 -6.60 -12.89
N MET A 26 -2.45 -7.52 -13.82
CA MET A 26 -3.76 -8.14 -14.03
C MET A 26 -3.88 -9.35 -13.13
N PHE A 27 -4.84 -9.37 -12.21
CA PHE A 27 -5.08 -10.54 -11.35
C PHE A 27 -6.02 -11.54 -12.00
N ASP A 28 -6.89 -11.07 -12.89
CA ASP A 28 -7.82 -11.88 -13.66
C ASP A 28 -7.78 -11.43 -15.13
N PRO A 29 -7.30 -12.29 -16.06
CA PRO A 29 -7.20 -11.91 -17.48
C PRO A 29 -8.55 -11.58 -18.15
N ASN A 30 -9.66 -12.01 -17.55
CA ASN A 30 -11.00 -11.81 -18.11
C ASN A 30 -11.73 -10.62 -17.47
N ASP A 31 -11.14 -9.97 -16.47
CA ASP A 31 -11.76 -8.90 -15.71
C ASP A 31 -10.80 -7.71 -15.55
N ASN A 32 -11.04 -6.68 -16.36
CA ASN A 32 -10.23 -5.46 -16.37
C ASN A 32 -10.36 -4.63 -15.09
N GLU A 33 -11.36 -4.86 -14.24
CA GLU A 33 -11.46 -4.16 -12.96
C GLU A 33 -10.51 -4.76 -11.93
N LYS A 34 -10.12 -6.03 -12.08
CA LYS A 34 -9.16 -6.72 -11.22
C LYS A 34 -7.71 -6.46 -11.66
N GLN A 35 -7.34 -5.19 -11.73
CA GLN A 35 -5.97 -4.76 -11.97
C GLN A 35 -5.50 -3.76 -10.91
N ALA A 36 -4.20 -3.77 -10.61
CA ALA A 36 -3.62 -2.79 -9.69
C ALA A 36 -2.24 -2.31 -10.14
N ARG A 37 -1.91 -1.08 -9.75
CA ARG A 37 -0.58 -0.48 -9.93
C ARG A 37 0.10 -0.11 -8.62
N LEU A 38 -0.69 0.19 -7.59
CA LEU A 38 -0.22 0.52 -6.26
C LEU A 38 -0.43 -0.68 -5.34
N PHE A 39 0.58 -0.99 -4.54
CA PHE A 39 0.58 -2.10 -3.61
C PHE A 39 1.03 -1.61 -2.26
N PHE A 40 0.21 -1.88 -1.25
CA PHE A 40 0.53 -1.69 0.15
C PHE A 40 0.54 -3.08 0.78
N SER A 41 1.73 -3.53 1.18
CA SER A 41 1.96 -4.83 1.79
C SER A 41 2.11 -4.67 3.29
N LEU A 42 1.34 -5.45 4.06
CA LEU A 42 1.32 -5.35 5.52
C LEU A 42 1.88 -6.63 6.15
N SER A 43 2.80 -6.43 7.09
CA SER A 43 3.33 -7.44 8.00
C SER A 43 2.84 -7.09 9.41
N ILE A 44 2.30 -8.07 10.15
CA ILE A 44 1.57 -7.84 11.40
C ILE A 44 2.06 -8.78 12.49
N ARG A 45 2.56 -8.22 13.60
CA ARG A 45 2.98 -8.99 14.78
C ARG A 45 2.02 -8.85 15.96
N ASP A 46 1.36 -7.70 16.12
CA ASP A 46 0.42 -7.42 17.20
C ASP A 46 -0.97 -7.08 16.63
N ASN A 47 -2.03 -7.63 17.23
CA ASN A 47 -3.41 -7.43 16.82
C ASN A 47 -3.90 -6.00 17.06
N ASP A 48 -3.40 -5.29 18.07
CA ASP A 48 -3.84 -3.92 18.34
C ASP A 48 -3.21 -2.94 17.33
N GLU A 49 -1.92 -3.13 17.01
CA GLU A 49 -1.24 -2.37 15.95
C GLU A 49 -1.82 -2.65 14.56
N HIS A 50 -2.33 -3.87 14.34
CA HIS A 50 -2.96 -4.28 13.08
C HIS A 50 -4.13 -3.37 12.70
N VAL A 51 -5.08 -3.20 13.62
CA VAL A 51 -6.31 -2.44 13.35
C VAL A 51 -5.98 -0.98 13.07
N LYS A 52 -5.06 -0.41 13.86
CA LYS A 52 -4.62 0.96 13.66
C LYS A 52 -3.97 1.16 12.30
N ASN A 53 -3.04 0.30 11.91
CA ASN A 53 -2.36 0.41 10.62
C ASN A 53 -3.30 0.20 9.43
N LEU A 54 -4.32 -0.65 9.58
CA LEU A 54 -5.37 -0.77 8.57
C LEU A 54 -6.20 0.50 8.46
N GLN A 55 -6.58 1.12 9.59
CA GLN A 55 -7.33 2.37 9.60
C GLN A 55 -6.54 3.50 8.93
N ASP A 56 -5.29 3.72 9.36
CA ASP A 56 -4.40 4.74 8.79
C ASP A 56 -4.20 4.51 7.27
N LEU A 57 -4.09 3.26 6.85
CA LEU A 57 -3.98 2.94 5.43
C LEU A 57 -5.29 3.16 4.66
N MET A 58 -6.45 2.88 5.25
CA MET A 58 -7.74 3.17 4.60
C MET A 58 -7.91 4.68 4.37
N GLU A 59 -7.52 5.52 5.33
CA GLU A 59 -7.51 6.97 5.16
C GLU A 59 -6.64 7.42 3.97
N ILE A 60 -5.47 6.79 3.80
CA ILE A 60 -4.60 7.01 2.63
C ILE A 60 -5.30 6.60 1.32
N LEU A 61 -6.01 5.47 1.32
CA LEU A 61 -6.69 4.95 0.13
C LEU A 61 -7.93 5.76 -0.26
N GLU A 62 -8.58 6.41 0.70
CA GLU A 62 -9.72 7.31 0.47
C GLU A 62 -9.29 8.70 -0.03
N ASN A 63 -8.01 9.05 0.09
CA ASN A 63 -7.48 10.30 -0.40
C ASN A 63 -7.17 10.23 -1.91
N GLU A 64 -8.16 10.57 -2.74
CA GLU A 64 -8.04 10.55 -4.20
C GLU A 64 -6.87 11.39 -4.74
N GLU A 65 -6.58 12.53 -4.12
CA GLU A 65 -5.47 13.40 -4.52
C GLU A 65 -4.12 12.72 -4.29
N LEU A 66 -3.94 12.12 -3.12
CA LEU A 66 -2.73 11.35 -2.79
C LEU A 66 -2.58 10.13 -3.71
N ILE A 67 -3.67 9.40 -3.98
CA ILE A 67 -3.63 8.26 -4.91
C ILE A 67 -3.23 8.71 -6.32
N SER A 68 -3.76 9.83 -6.81
CA SER A 68 -3.38 10.40 -8.10
C SER A 68 -1.88 10.76 -8.14
N ASP A 69 -1.40 11.48 -7.12
CA ASP A 69 0.01 11.85 -6.99
C ASP A 69 0.93 10.61 -7.01
N LEU A 70 0.56 9.55 -6.26
CA LEU A 70 1.30 8.27 -6.25
C LEU A 70 1.26 7.57 -7.62
N LEU A 71 0.15 7.62 -8.35
CA LEU A 71 0.01 7.06 -9.70
C LEU A 71 0.78 7.84 -10.76
N GLU A 72 1.08 9.10 -10.54
CA GLU A 72 1.89 9.95 -11.42
C GLU A 72 3.40 9.84 -11.14
N ALA A 73 3.82 9.71 -9.88
CA ALA A 73 5.23 9.66 -9.50
C ALA A 73 6.03 8.51 -10.16
N ASP A 74 7.04 8.81 -10.96
CA ASP A 74 7.80 7.80 -11.73
C ASP A 74 9.24 7.58 -11.22
N ASN A 75 9.62 8.22 -10.12
CA ASN A 75 10.93 8.09 -9.50
C ASN A 75 10.89 8.42 -8.00
N GLU A 76 11.95 8.03 -7.29
CA GLU A 76 12.10 8.21 -5.85
C GLU A 76 11.96 9.68 -5.39
N HIS A 77 12.50 10.62 -6.17
CA HIS A 77 12.44 12.05 -5.81
C HIS A 77 11.00 12.57 -5.77
N MET A 78 10.16 12.15 -6.71
CA MET A 78 8.74 12.51 -6.70
C MET A 78 8.02 11.89 -5.49
N PHE A 79 8.32 10.64 -5.14
CA PHE A 79 7.74 10.02 -3.94
C PHE A 79 8.11 10.77 -2.67
N ARG A 80 9.37 11.22 -2.53
CA ARG A 80 9.80 12.02 -1.38
C ARG A 80 9.01 13.33 -1.27
N LYS A 81 8.75 14.02 -2.39
CA LYS A 81 7.92 15.22 -2.42
C LYS A 81 6.47 14.96 -1.98
N ILE A 82 5.91 13.82 -2.36
CA ILE A 82 4.56 13.42 -1.94
C ILE A 82 4.55 13.18 -0.43
N VAL A 83 5.53 12.44 0.09
CA VAL A 83 5.66 12.22 1.55
C VAL A 83 5.75 13.54 2.31
N ASP A 84 6.48 14.53 1.80
CA ASP A 84 6.57 15.84 2.45
C ASP A 84 5.27 16.67 2.34
N LYS A 85 4.48 16.48 1.28
CA LYS A 85 3.20 17.17 1.07
C LYS A 85 2.10 16.69 2.03
N TYR A 86 2.09 15.40 2.37
CA TYR A 86 1.06 14.74 3.18
C TYR A 86 1.54 14.38 4.60
N LYS A 87 2.60 15.06 5.08
CA LYS A 87 3.23 14.81 6.37
C LYS A 87 2.51 15.46 7.55
#